data_AF-A0A139HL19-F1
#
_entry.id   AF-A0A139HL19-F1
#
_cell.length_a   1.000
_cell.length_b   1.000
_cell.length_c   1.000
_cell.angle_alpha   90.00
_cell.angle_beta   90.00
_cell.angle_gamma   90.00
#
_symmetry.space_group_name_H-M   'P 1'
#
loop_
_entity.id
_entity.type
_entity.pdbx_description
1 polymer ?
#
loop_
_entity_poly.entity_id
_entity_poly.type
_entity_poly.pdbx_seq_one_letter_code
_entity_poly.pdbx_strand_id
1 'polypeptide(L)'
;NKTDYDFATTTPTSAKPRGRIQYSNTQIATINMIIPIRCFSCGKVIADLYERYVELIGTVQENGDTISDGDAMDQLGLNRYCCRRMMLTHVDLIEKLLRYNPAERDIIKSGQR
;
A
#
# COMPACT_ATOMS: atom_id res chain seq x y z
N ASN A 1 -43.43 -26.89 22.57
CA ASN A 1 -42.07 -26.63 23.09
C ASN A 1 -41.72 -25.20 22.76
N LYS A 2 -41.92 -24.36 23.78
CA LYS A 2 -41.93 -22.90 23.67
C LYS A 2 -40.49 -22.39 23.53
N THR A 3 -40.39 -21.34 22.72
CA THR A 3 -39.32 -20.36 22.61
C THR A 3 -38.93 -19.82 23.98
N ASP A 4 -37.64 -19.84 24.33
CA ASP A 4 -37.03 -19.04 25.39
C ASP A 4 -35.56 -18.78 25.02
N TYR A 5 -35.32 -17.76 24.19
CA TYR A 5 -33.99 -17.19 23.98
C TYR A 5 -34.13 -15.68 24.19
N ASP A 6 -34.05 -15.29 25.46
CA ASP A 6 -34.12 -13.96 26.04
C ASP A 6 -33.53 -14.13 27.46
N PHE A 7 -32.78 -13.25 28.14
CA PHE A 7 -32.46 -11.84 27.97
C PHE A 7 -31.52 -11.46 29.14
N ALA A 8 -30.42 -10.74 28.86
CA ALA A 8 -29.67 -9.76 29.69
C ALA A 8 -29.30 -10.09 31.17
N THR A 9 -28.11 -9.79 31.72
CA THR A 9 -27.54 -8.44 31.91
C THR A 9 -26.23 -8.54 32.71
N THR A 10 -25.13 -7.95 32.24
CA THR A 10 -24.14 -7.21 33.08
C THR A 10 -23.36 -6.21 32.21
N THR A 11 -23.95 -5.03 32.05
CA THR A 11 -23.44 -3.62 32.11
C THR A 11 -21.92 -3.29 31.87
N PRO A 12 -21.46 -2.01 31.98
CA PRO A 12 -20.96 -1.26 30.83
C PRO A 12 -19.53 -0.73 31.04
N THR A 13 -18.60 -0.92 30.11
CA THR A 13 -17.39 -0.10 30.15
C THR A 13 -17.00 0.40 28.77
N SER A 14 -17.22 1.70 28.59
CA SER A 14 -16.23 2.63 28.06
C SER A 14 -15.68 2.31 26.68
N ALA A 15 -16.20 3.04 25.70
CA ALA A 15 -15.58 3.31 24.43
C ALA A 15 -14.07 3.58 24.60
N LYS A 16 -13.24 2.60 24.22
CA LYS A 16 -11.82 2.84 24.07
C LYS A 16 -11.64 3.59 22.75
N PRO A 17 -11.05 4.80 22.73
CA PRO A 17 -10.71 5.44 21.48
C PRO A 17 -9.81 4.48 20.71
N ARG A 18 -10.21 4.10 19.49
CA ARG A 18 -9.36 3.33 18.58
C ARG A 18 -8.11 4.16 18.35
N GLY A 19 -7.09 3.84 19.15
CA GLY A 19 -5.82 4.52 19.18
C GLY A 19 -5.30 4.61 17.76
N ARG A 20 -5.05 5.86 17.36
CA ARG A 20 -4.23 6.24 16.22
C ARG A 20 -3.05 5.26 16.14
N ILE A 21 -3.06 4.39 15.14
CA ILE A 21 -1.89 3.60 14.77
C ILE A 21 -0.89 4.64 14.26
N GLN A 22 -0.04 5.13 15.17
CA GLN A 22 1.14 5.89 14.77
C GLN A 22 2.10 4.87 14.18
N TYR A 23 2.14 4.81 12.86
CA TYR A 23 3.21 4.10 12.16
C TYR A 23 4.52 4.82 12.49
N SER A 24 5.25 4.28 13.48
CA SER A 24 6.65 4.60 13.68
C SER A 24 7.39 4.21 12.41
N ASN A 25 7.82 5.24 11.69
CA ASN A 25 8.42 5.20 10.36
C ASN A 25 9.86 4.66 10.37
N THR A 26 10.12 3.64 11.18
CA THR A 26 11.44 3.06 11.39
C THR A 26 11.37 1.61 10.92
N GLN A 27 11.99 1.36 9.75
CA GLN A 27 12.18 0.09 9.04
C GLN A 27 11.32 -0.19 7.80
N ILE A 28 11.29 0.76 6.85
CA ILE A 28 11.19 0.42 5.42
C ILE A 28 12.60 0.53 4.82
N ALA A 29 13.50 -0.36 5.26
CA ALA A 29 14.92 -0.38 4.85
C ALA A 29 15.21 -1.46 3.79
N THR A 30 14.21 -1.88 3.03
CA THR A 30 14.39 -2.59 1.76
C THR A 30 13.90 -1.67 0.66
N ILE A 31 14.79 -0.79 0.23
CA ILE A 31 14.55 0.17 -0.85
C ILE A 31 14.50 -0.62 -2.16
N ASN A 32 13.31 -1.05 -2.56
CA ASN A 32 13.03 -1.33 -3.96
C ASN A 32 12.65 -0.01 -4.60
N MET A 33 13.61 0.57 -5.30
CA MET A 33 13.38 1.65 -6.25
C MET A 33 12.74 1.02 -7.47
N ILE A 34 11.61 1.57 -7.93
CA ILE A 34 10.78 1.06 -9.02
C ILE A 34 10.22 -0.36 -8.80
N ILE A 35 9.09 -0.67 -9.46
CA ILE A 35 8.49 -1.99 -9.37
C ILE A 35 9.39 -3.05 -10.01
N PRO A 36 9.53 -4.23 -9.40
CA PRO A 36 10.26 -5.33 -10.01
C PRO A 36 9.56 -5.76 -11.32
N ILE A 37 10.34 -5.92 -12.40
CA ILE A 37 9.83 -6.34 -13.72
C ILE A 37 9.06 -7.66 -13.62
N ARG A 38 9.58 -8.61 -12.83
CA ARG A 38 8.97 -9.93 -12.57
C ARG A 38 8.85 -10.18 -11.07
N CYS A 39 7.87 -10.99 -10.68
CA CYS A 39 7.79 -11.48 -9.31
C CYS A 39 8.98 -12.37 -8.95
N PHE A 40 9.59 -12.14 -7.79
CA PHE A 40 10.71 -12.93 -7.28
C PHE A 40 10.38 -14.41 -7.03
N SER A 41 9.12 -14.77 -6.85
CA SER A 41 8.71 -16.16 -6.61
C SER A 41 8.07 -16.80 -7.84
N CYS A 42 7.10 -16.14 -8.47
CA CYS A 42 6.32 -16.72 -9.58
C CYS A 42 6.94 -16.47 -10.97
N GLY A 43 7.85 -15.50 -11.12
CA GLY A 43 8.41 -15.11 -12.42
C GLY A 43 7.41 -14.43 -13.38
N LYS A 44 6.14 -14.28 -12.99
CA LYS A 44 5.11 -13.52 -13.71
C LYS A 44 5.57 -12.07 -13.89
N VAL A 45 5.33 -11.51 -15.07
CA VAL A 45 5.57 -10.09 -15.36
C VAL A 45 4.55 -9.26 -14.58
N ILE A 46 5.01 -8.22 -13.87
CA ILE A 46 4.18 -7.37 -12.99
C ILE A 46 4.28 -5.89 -13.36
N ALA A 47 5.42 -5.44 -13.92
CA ALA A 47 5.65 -4.02 -14.18
C ALA A 47 4.62 -3.37 -15.11
N ASP A 48 4.08 -4.11 -16.08
CA ASP A 48 3.04 -3.65 -17.01
C ASP A 48 1.67 -3.45 -16.35
N LEU A 49 1.43 -4.07 -15.20
CA LEU A 49 0.15 -4.03 -14.50
C LEU A 49 0.06 -2.89 -13.49
N TYR A 50 1.18 -2.24 -13.15
CA TYR A 50 1.21 -1.24 -12.08
C TYR A 50 0.42 0.02 -12.36
N GLU A 51 0.60 0.59 -13.54
CA GLU A 51 -0.09 1.81 -13.93
C GLU A 51 -1.61 1.59 -13.90
N ARG A 52 -2.08 0.46 -14.43
CA ARG A 52 -3.51 0.09 -14.39
C ARG A 52 -4.05 -0.08 -12.98
N TYR A 53 -3.27 -0.64 -12.06
CA TYR A 53 -3.67 -0.76 -10.67
C TYR A 53 -3.82 0.60 -9.99
N VAL A 54 -2.90 1.53 -10.25
CA VAL A 54 -2.98 2.90 -9.73
C VAL A 54 -4.19 3.63 -10.31
N GLU A 55 -4.47 3.45 -11.61
CA GLU A 55 -5.67 4.00 -12.25
C GLU A 55 -6.95 3.46 -11.60
N LEU A 56 -7.06 2.14 -11.40
CA LEU A 56 -8.23 1.51 -10.78
C LEU A 56 -8.49 2.00 -9.35
N ILE A 57 -7.44 2.28 -8.58
CA ILE A 57 -7.57 2.84 -7.22
C ILE A 57 -7.86 4.34 -7.26
N GLY A 58 -7.28 5.05 -8.22
CA GLY A 58 -7.48 6.50 -8.40
C GLY A 58 -8.87 6.86 -8.90
N THR A 59 -9.53 5.96 -9.64
CA THR A 59 -10.92 6.14 -10.06
C THR A 59 -11.87 5.93 -8.89
N VAL A 60 -12.31 7.01 -8.27
CA VAL A 60 -13.45 7.01 -7.35
C VAL A 60 -14.70 6.72 -8.18
N GLN A 61 -15.39 5.61 -7.89
CA GLN A 61 -16.63 5.31 -8.59
C GLN A 61 -17.72 6.32 -8.21
N GLU A 62 -18.69 6.46 -9.10
CA GLU A 62 -19.81 7.41 -9.02
C GLU A 62 -20.68 7.20 -7.77
N ASN A 63 -20.59 6.01 -7.18
CA ASN A 63 -21.28 5.60 -5.95
C ASN A 63 -20.56 6.02 -4.67
N GLY A 64 -19.40 6.68 -4.77
CA GLY A 64 -18.58 7.10 -3.62
C GLY A 64 -17.76 5.97 -2.98
N ASP A 65 -17.91 4.73 -3.44
CA ASP A 65 -17.12 3.60 -2.98
C ASP A 65 -15.78 3.51 -3.72
N THR A 66 -14.71 3.34 -2.94
CA THR A 66 -13.37 3.05 -3.46
C THR A 66 -13.26 1.56 -3.75
N ILE A 67 -12.66 1.20 -4.89
CA ILE A 67 -12.40 -0.21 -5.22
C ILE A 67 -11.43 -0.77 -4.17
N SER A 68 -11.80 -1.90 -3.57
CA SER A 68 -10.93 -2.63 -2.65
C SER A 68 -9.67 -3.11 -3.37
N ASP A 69 -8.50 -2.98 -2.73
CA ASP A 69 -7.21 -3.43 -3.28
C ASP A 69 -7.24 -4.88 -3.76
N GLY A 70 -8.00 -5.74 -3.06
CA GLY A 70 -8.17 -7.14 -3.43
C GLY A 70 -8.85 -7.32 -4.79
N ASP A 71 -9.95 -6.59 -5.00
CA ASP A 71 -10.78 -6.69 -6.21
C ASP A 71 -10.04 -6.08 -7.42
N ALA A 72 -9.29 -5.00 -7.22
CA ALA A 72 -8.44 -4.43 -8.26
C ALA A 72 -7.37 -5.44 -8.73
N MET A 73 -6.76 -6.19 -7.82
CA MET A 73 -5.77 -7.22 -8.16
C MET A 73 -6.39 -8.45 -8.83
N ASP A 74 -7.65 -8.77 -8.50
CA ASP A 74 -8.41 -9.85 -9.14
C ASP A 74 -8.71 -9.52 -10.60
N GLN A 75 -9.12 -8.28 -10.88
CA GLN A 75 -9.36 -7.80 -12.25
C GLN A 75 -8.09 -7.84 -13.13
N LEU A 76 -6.91 -7.63 -12.53
CA LEU A 76 -5.61 -7.73 -13.21
C LEU A 76 -5.09 -9.18 -13.33
N GLY A 77 -5.85 -10.17 -12.84
CA GLY A 77 -5.50 -11.59 -12.91
C GLY A 77 -4.32 -11.99 -12.01
N LEU A 78 -4.11 -11.29 -10.90
CA LEU A 78 -3.07 -11.59 -9.91
C LEU A 78 -3.59 -12.57 -8.84
N ASN A 79 -3.84 -13.83 -9.20
CA ASN A 79 -4.47 -14.79 -8.26
C ASN A 79 -3.51 -15.29 -7.16
N ARG A 80 -2.20 -15.34 -7.43
CA ARG A 80 -1.21 -15.86 -6.47
C ARG A 80 -0.77 -14.78 -5.48
N TYR A 81 -0.74 -15.13 -4.20
CA TYR A 81 -0.31 -14.25 -3.11
C TYR A 81 1.11 -13.67 -3.31
N CYS A 82 2.02 -14.44 -3.92
CA CYS A 82 3.39 -14.00 -4.17
C CYS A 82 3.47 -12.83 -5.15
N CYS A 83 2.61 -12.84 -6.17
CA CYS A 83 2.55 -11.77 -7.15
C CYS A 83 1.80 -10.54 -6.55
N ARG A 84 0.78 -10.75 -5.69
CA ARG A 84 0.10 -9.66 -4.94
C ARG A 84 1.02 -8.93 -3.95
N ARG A 85 1.89 -9.66 -3.24
CA ARG A 85 2.88 -9.07 -2.33
C ARG A 85 3.71 -7.99 -3.02
N MET A 86 4.18 -8.26 -4.23
CA MET A 86 5.02 -7.31 -4.98
C MET A 86 4.28 -6.02 -5.29
N MET A 87 2.97 -6.09 -5.48
CA MET A 87 2.13 -4.95 -5.77
C MET A 87 1.80 -4.12 -4.52
N LEU A 88 1.32 -4.79 -3.46
CA LEU A 88 0.89 -4.14 -2.22
C LEU A 88 2.04 -3.45 -1.48
N THR A 89 3.24 -4.03 -1.50
CA THR A 89 4.37 -3.51 -0.72
C THR A 89 5.30 -2.60 -1.52
N HIS A 90 5.02 -2.38 -2.81
CA HIS A 90 5.85 -1.48 -3.59
C HIS A 90 5.62 -0.03 -3.15
N VAL A 91 6.71 0.69 -2.91
CA VAL A 91 6.67 2.13 -2.65
C VAL A 91 7.49 2.80 -3.74
N ASP A 92 6.84 3.59 -4.59
CA ASP A 92 7.56 4.32 -5.62
C ASP A 92 8.30 5.52 -5.03
N LEU A 93 9.62 5.40 -4.96
CA LEU A 93 10.50 6.42 -4.43
C LEU A 93 11.22 7.19 -5.57
N ILE A 94 10.99 6.84 -6.85
CA ILE A 94 11.66 7.49 -7.99
C ILE A 94 11.32 8.98 -8.08
N GLU A 95 10.06 9.34 -7.84
CA GLU A 95 9.57 10.73 -7.89
C GLU A 95 10.28 11.63 -6.87
N LYS A 96 10.66 11.05 -5.73
CA LYS A 96 11.38 11.78 -4.67
C LYS A 96 12.86 11.92 -5.02
N LEU A 97 13.45 10.96 -5.74
CA LEU A 97 14.85 11.02 -6.14
C LEU A 97 15.11 11.94 -7.31
N LEU A 98 14.20 12.01 -8.28
CA LEU A 98 14.33 12.92 -9.44
C LEU A 98 14.42 14.39 -9.02
N ARG A 99 13.92 14.74 -7.83
CA ARG A 99 14.01 16.09 -7.26
C ARG A 99 15.41 16.44 -6.76
N TYR A 100 16.33 15.48 -6.62
CA TYR A 100 17.69 15.75 -6.20
C TYR A 100 18.60 15.93 -7.41
N ASN A 101 19.02 17.17 -7.68
CA ASN A 101 20.04 17.45 -8.68
C ASN A 101 21.44 17.21 -8.07
N PRO A 102 22.28 16.30 -8.63
CA PRO A 102 23.63 16.08 -8.14
C PRO A 102 24.51 17.34 -8.26
N ALA A 103 24.31 18.18 -9.27
CA ALA A 103 25.11 19.39 -9.50
C ALA A 103 24.99 20.40 -8.34
N GLU A 104 23.81 20.52 -7.71
CA GLU A 104 23.61 21.40 -6.57
C GLU A 104 24.34 20.91 -5.31
N ARG A 105 24.50 19.59 -5.15
CA ARG A 105 25.26 19.00 -4.03
C ARG A 105 26.75 19.28 -4.17
N ASP A 106 27.28 19.23 -5.38
CA ASP A 106 28.70 19.49 -5.65
C ASP A 106 29.07 20.96 -5.40
N ILE A 107 28.15 21.89 -5.70
CA ILE A 107 28.31 23.32 -5.37
C ILE A 107 28.41 23.51 -3.85
N ILE A 108 27.50 22.92 -3.07
CA ILE A 108 27.54 23.00 -1.59
C ILE A 108 28.84 22.40 -1.04
N LYS A 109 29.31 21.30 -1.60
CA LYS A 109 30.54 20.62 -1.15
C LYS A 109 31.81 21.40 -1.51
N SER A 110 31.81 22.11 -2.64
CA SER A 110 32.91 22.99 -3.06
C SER A 110 32.98 24.28 -2.25
N GLY A 111 31.84 24.82 -1.79
CA GLY A 111 31.77 26.00 -0.93
C GLY A 111 32.12 25.76 0.55
N GLN A 112 32.30 24.50 0.96
CA GLN A 112 32.71 24.11 2.31
C GLN A 112 34.21 23.74 2.43
N ARG A 113 35.01 24.00 1.38
CA ARG A 113 36.46 23.87 1.42
C ARG A 113 37.15 25.22 1.53
#